data_AF-A0A085F778-F1
#
_entry.id   AF-A0A085F778-F1
#
_cell.length_a   1.000
_cell.length_b   1.000
_cell.length_c   1.000
_cell.angle_alpha   90.00
_cell.angle_beta   90.00
_cell.angle_gamma   90.00
#
_symmetry.space_group_name_H-M   'P 1'
#
loop_
_entity.id
_entity.type
_entity.pdbx_description
1 polymer ?
#
loop_
_entity_poly.entity_id
_entity_poly.type
_entity_poly.pdbx_seq_one_letter_code
_entity_poly.pdbx_strand_id
1 'polypeptide(L)'
;MTNFLPMLRLSAAAPLAIVLAGCSMGSMFGGGQSEAASQSLQNATASPAAIAQAQSNALPAIATQCPPIKVRAGSEAMYYYGGGRVGDPKALQYQGVIDESSRNCVVSNGLITVNMGVVGRVLLGPAGSQNSVNAPIRFAVERNGAAVFSEKYTIPVAITPPAQSAEFVKVIENVAIPYLGGEEITIWVGFDTKG
;
A
#
# COMPACT_ATOMS: atom_id res chain seq x y z
N MET A 1 -62.20 -33.94 -14.43
CA MET A 1 -62.15 -34.03 -12.95
C MET A 1 -61.03 -33.10 -12.50
N THR A 2 -61.29 -31.79 -12.45
CA THR A 2 -61.64 -30.99 -11.24
C THR A 2 -60.44 -30.88 -10.27
N ASN A 3 -59.59 -29.84 -10.31
CA ASN A 3 -59.72 -28.41 -9.95
C ASN A 3 -59.27 -28.10 -8.50
N PHE A 4 -58.73 -26.88 -8.29
CA PHE A 4 -58.49 -26.09 -7.04
C PHE A 4 -57.03 -25.85 -6.55
N LEU A 5 -56.49 -24.67 -6.90
CA LEU A 5 -55.85 -23.70 -5.96
C LEU A 5 -56.95 -23.00 -5.12
N PRO A 6 -56.74 -22.20 -4.02
CA PRO A 6 -55.60 -21.31 -3.66
C PRO A 6 -55.36 -21.12 -2.11
N MET A 7 -54.72 -19.99 -1.75
CA MET A 7 -54.69 -19.25 -0.45
C MET A 7 -53.64 -19.66 0.61
N LEU A 8 -52.62 -18.83 0.88
CA LEU A 8 -52.60 -17.53 1.60
C LEU A 8 -52.76 -17.70 3.12
N ARG A 9 -51.65 -17.52 3.86
CA ARG A 9 -51.65 -17.03 5.24
C ARG A 9 -50.53 -16.01 5.45
N LEU A 10 -50.89 -14.74 5.26
CA LEU A 10 -50.25 -13.59 5.89
C LEU A 10 -50.51 -13.66 7.41
N SER A 11 -49.51 -13.43 8.25
CA SER A 11 -49.71 -13.18 9.69
C SER A 11 -48.64 -12.22 10.23
N ALA A 12 -49.11 -11.04 10.64
CA ALA A 12 -48.67 -10.09 11.67
C ALA A 12 -47.16 -9.73 11.78
N ALA A 13 -46.73 -8.48 11.53
CA ALA A 13 -46.94 -7.22 12.29
C ALA A 13 -46.14 -7.12 13.60
N ALA A 14 -45.07 -6.30 13.57
CA ALA A 14 -44.62 -5.41 14.66
C ALA A 14 -43.43 -4.52 14.18
N PRO A 15 -43.55 -3.18 14.12
CA PRO A 15 -42.40 -2.29 13.94
C PRO A 15 -41.88 -1.83 15.31
N LEU A 16 -40.63 -2.15 15.63
CA LEU A 16 -39.96 -1.65 16.84
C LEU A 16 -38.90 -0.61 16.42
N ALA A 17 -39.29 0.66 16.47
CA ALA A 17 -38.37 1.79 16.38
C ALA A 17 -37.74 2.03 17.77
N ILE A 18 -36.42 1.88 17.88
CA ILE A 18 -35.66 2.28 19.07
C ILE A 18 -34.69 3.38 18.65
N VAL A 19 -34.95 4.57 19.19
CA VAL A 19 -34.13 5.77 19.12
C VAL A 19 -32.88 5.55 19.96
N LEU A 20 -31.69 5.54 19.36
CA LEU A 20 -30.42 5.60 20.09
C LEU A 20 -30.12 7.06 20.45
N ALA A 21 -30.59 7.48 21.64
CA ALA A 21 -30.03 8.61 22.36
C ALA A 21 -28.84 8.12 23.20
N GLY A 22 -27.71 8.81 23.06
CA GLY A 22 -26.46 8.46 23.73
C GLY A 22 -26.46 8.72 25.23
N CYS A 23 -25.63 7.96 25.94
CA CYS A 23 -25.15 8.28 27.27
C CYS A 23 -23.64 8.04 27.30
N SER A 24 -22.87 9.13 27.29
CA SER A 24 -21.49 9.19 27.77
C SER A 24 -21.52 8.98 29.28
N MET A 25 -20.79 7.99 29.79
CA MET A 25 -20.55 7.80 31.22
C MET A 25 -19.09 7.43 31.46
N GLY A 26 -18.48 8.13 32.40
CA GLY A 26 -17.14 7.90 32.96
C GLY A 26 -16.44 9.25 33.16
N SER A 27 -16.31 9.81 34.36
CA SER A 27 -15.83 9.15 35.57
C SER A 27 -16.27 9.93 36.83
N MET A 28 -16.79 9.20 37.82
CA MET A 28 -16.95 9.63 39.20
C MET A 28 -16.17 8.67 40.09
N PHE A 29 -15.06 9.11 40.71
CA PHE A 29 -14.71 8.87 42.12
C PHE A 29 -13.32 9.44 42.45
N GLY A 30 -13.18 10.13 43.60
CA GLY A 30 -11.89 10.49 44.20
C GLY A 30 -11.90 11.89 44.82
N GLY A 31 -12.29 11.99 46.09
CA GLY A 31 -12.40 13.26 46.81
C GLY A 31 -11.10 13.79 47.41
N GLY A 32 -11.15 15.05 47.87
CA GLY A 32 -10.19 15.59 48.86
C GLY A 32 -9.41 16.84 48.45
N GLN A 33 -10.10 17.98 48.32
CA GLN A 33 -9.66 19.37 48.54
C GLN A 33 -8.20 19.78 48.24
N SER A 34 -8.02 20.57 47.18
CA SER A 34 -7.20 21.79 47.21
C SER A 34 -7.77 22.76 46.18
N GLU A 35 -8.23 23.92 46.65
CA GLU A 35 -8.70 25.04 45.83
C GLU A 35 -7.55 25.61 45.00
N ALA A 36 -7.90 26.23 43.86
CA ALA A 36 -7.04 26.87 42.86
C ALA A 36 -6.51 25.97 41.71
N ALA A 37 -7.41 25.45 40.88
CA ALA A 37 -7.21 25.31 39.42
C ALA A 37 -8.36 24.47 38.83
N SER A 38 -9.45 25.10 38.33
CA SER A 38 -10.39 24.51 37.33
C SER A 38 -11.74 25.23 37.25
N GLN A 39 -11.79 26.56 37.10
CA GLN A 39 -13.07 27.27 36.90
C GLN A 39 -13.10 28.25 35.71
N SER A 40 -12.34 27.98 34.64
CA SER A 40 -12.56 28.71 33.38
C SER A 40 -12.25 27.92 32.10
N LEU A 41 -12.54 26.61 32.07
CA LEU A 41 -12.44 25.81 30.85
C LEU A 41 -13.80 25.43 30.24
N GLN A 42 -14.91 25.94 30.77
CA GLN A 42 -16.26 25.58 30.32
C GLN A 42 -16.92 26.59 29.39
N ASN A 43 -16.22 27.64 28.94
CA ASN A 43 -16.75 28.55 27.91
C ASN A 43 -15.69 29.31 27.08
N ALA A 44 -14.54 28.69 26.80
CA ALA A 44 -13.59 29.28 25.86
C ALA A 44 -14.06 28.99 24.42
N THR A 45 -15.00 29.78 23.91
CA THR A 45 -15.17 29.91 22.46
C THR A 45 -13.88 30.50 21.91
N ALA A 46 -13.13 29.70 21.14
CA ALA A 46 -11.95 30.18 20.45
C ALA A 46 -12.35 31.39 19.57
N SER A 47 -11.84 32.57 19.89
CA SER A 47 -12.03 33.73 19.02
C SER A 47 -11.35 33.43 17.67
N PRO A 48 -11.88 33.93 16.54
CA PRO A 48 -11.26 33.73 15.22
C PRO A 48 -9.77 34.13 15.17
N ALA A 49 -9.35 35.04 16.06
CA ALA A 49 -7.96 35.46 16.22
C ALA A 49 -7.07 34.37 16.88
N ALA A 50 -7.58 33.58 17.83
CA ALA A 50 -6.81 32.50 18.45
C ALA A 50 -6.58 31.31 17.49
N ILE A 51 -7.51 31.08 16.55
CA ILE A 51 -7.36 30.08 15.48
C ILE A 51 -6.33 30.56 14.43
N ALA A 52 -6.34 31.86 14.10
CA ALA A 52 -5.34 32.46 13.21
C ALA A 52 -3.91 32.44 13.80
N GLN A 53 -3.77 32.61 15.12
CA GLN A 53 -2.47 32.52 15.80
C GLN A 53 -1.96 31.07 15.94
N ALA A 54 -2.83 30.06 15.88
CA ALA A 54 -2.43 28.65 15.82
C ALA A 54 -2.04 28.19 14.40
N GLN A 55 -2.42 28.96 13.37
CA GLN A 55 -2.02 28.74 11.97
C GLN A 55 -0.71 29.46 11.58
N SER A 56 -0.12 30.26 12.47
CA SER A 56 1.13 31.01 12.18
C SER A 56 2.41 30.18 12.34
N ASN A 57 2.32 28.96 12.87
CA ASN A 57 3.30 27.92 12.62
C ASN A 57 2.82 27.03 11.47
N ALA A 58 2.49 27.65 10.34
CA ALA A 58 2.62 26.99 9.06
C ALA A 58 4.11 26.64 8.90
N LEU A 59 4.51 25.50 9.47
CA LEU A 59 5.53 24.66 8.83
C LEU A 59 5.16 24.70 7.36
N PRO A 60 6.07 25.14 6.46
CA PRO A 60 5.73 25.23 5.05
C PRO A 60 5.11 23.88 4.70
N ALA A 61 3.90 23.92 4.16
CA ALA A 61 3.22 22.75 3.65
C ALA A 61 3.99 22.28 2.42
N ILE A 62 5.22 21.81 2.65
CA ILE A 62 5.91 20.90 1.78
C ILE A 62 5.21 19.57 2.03
N ALA A 63 3.96 19.49 1.58
CA ALA A 63 3.43 18.24 1.07
C ALA A 63 4.20 17.93 -0.22
N THR A 64 5.52 17.74 -0.12
CA THR A 64 6.31 17.01 -1.09
C THR A 64 5.69 15.64 -1.11
N GLN A 65 4.76 15.45 -2.02
CA GLN A 65 4.09 14.18 -2.21
C GLN A 65 5.17 13.13 -2.45
N CYS A 66 5.03 11.99 -1.76
CA CYS A 66 5.83 10.81 -2.02
C CYS A 66 5.89 10.55 -3.54
N PRO A 67 7.08 10.55 -4.16
CA PRO A 67 7.25 10.33 -5.59
C PRO A 67 6.48 9.09 -6.05
N PRO A 68 5.75 9.12 -7.18
CA PRO A 68 5.03 7.95 -7.69
C PRO A 68 5.93 6.71 -7.81
N ILE A 69 5.47 5.57 -7.31
CA ILE A 69 6.02 4.26 -7.65
C ILE A 69 5.19 3.67 -8.80
N LYS A 70 5.88 3.25 -9.85
CA LYS A 70 5.30 2.68 -11.06
C LYS A 70 6.08 1.45 -11.47
N VAL A 71 5.37 0.46 -12.01
CA VAL A 71 6.03 -0.66 -12.67
C VAL A 71 6.55 -0.18 -14.03
N ARG A 72 7.81 -0.47 -14.36
CA ARG A 72 8.40 -0.05 -15.64
C ARG A 72 7.82 -0.88 -16.79
N ALA A 73 7.45 -0.18 -17.86
CA ALA A 73 6.85 -0.78 -19.05
C ALA A 73 7.74 -1.90 -19.62
N GLY A 74 7.16 -3.08 -19.84
CA GLY A 74 7.85 -4.27 -20.35
C GLY A 74 8.69 -5.02 -19.32
N SER A 75 8.60 -4.65 -18.04
CA SER A 75 9.23 -5.33 -16.90
C SER A 75 8.23 -5.74 -15.83
N GLU A 76 6.94 -5.74 -16.15
CA GLU A 76 5.85 -6.17 -15.25
C GLU A 76 5.84 -7.68 -15.04
N ALA A 77 6.34 -8.41 -16.04
CA ALA A 77 6.43 -9.85 -16.04
C ALA A 77 7.77 -10.32 -16.60
N MET A 78 8.21 -11.49 -16.13
CA MET A 78 9.34 -12.23 -16.69
C MET A 78 8.87 -13.60 -17.14
N TYR A 79 9.44 -14.10 -18.23
CA TYR A 79 9.12 -15.41 -18.77
C TYR A 79 10.42 -16.15 -19.07
N TYR A 80 10.45 -17.44 -18.78
CA TYR A 80 11.55 -18.31 -19.19
C TYR A 80 11.00 -19.49 -19.96
N TYR A 81 11.52 -19.69 -21.18
CA TYR A 81 11.14 -20.78 -22.07
C TYR A 81 12.31 -21.75 -22.23
N GLY A 82 12.02 -23.05 -22.18
CA GLY A 82 13.03 -24.09 -22.36
C GLY A 82 13.46 -24.24 -23.83
N GLY A 83 14.72 -24.62 -24.04
CA GLY A 83 15.21 -25.07 -25.36
C GLY A 83 15.12 -24.03 -26.48
N GLY A 84 15.20 -22.74 -26.15
CA GLY A 84 15.15 -21.65 -27.14
C GLY A 84 13.77 -21.40 -27.77
N ARG A 85 12.72 -22.06 -27.28
CA ARG A 85 11.35 -21.99 -27.82
C ARG A 85 10.59 -20.78 -27.26
N VAL A 86 11.16 -19.59 -27.40
CA VAL A 86 10.57 -18.35 -26.87
C VAL A 86 9.20 -18.10 -27.50
N GLY A 87 8.20 -17.87 -26.65
CA GLY A 87 6.82 -17.59 -27.07
C GLY A 87 5.94 -18.83 -27.26
N ASP A 88 6.48 -20.06 -27.18
CA ASP A 88 5.69 -21.29 -27.17
C ASP A 88 5.13 -21.55 -25.76
N PRO A 89 3.80 -21.49 -25.54
CA PRO A 89 3.21 -21.71 -24.23
C PRO A 89 3.51 -23.10 -23.63
N LYS A 90 3.71 -24.12 -24.49
CA LYS A 90 4.04 -25.48 -24.02
C LYS A 90 5.48 -25.60 -23.54
N ALA A 91 6.36 -24.69 -23.95
CA ALA A 91 7.76 -24.65 -23.53
C ALA A 91 8.02 -23.72 -22.35
N LEU A 92 6.98 -23.04 -21.84
CA LEU A 92 7.10 -22.13 -20.70
C LEU A 92 7.47 -22.92 -19.44
N GLN A 93 8.61 -22.55 -18.86
CA GLN A 93 9.16 -23.16 -17.66
C GLN A 93 8.63 -22.45 -16.41
N TYR A 94 8.68 -21.13 -16.40
CA TYR A 94 8.10 -20.31 -15.35
C TYR A 94 7.77 -18.91 -15.87
N GLN A 95 6.88 -18.26 -15.14
CA GLN A 95 6.53 -16.86 -15.31
C GLN A 95 6.61 -16.17 -13.94
N GLY A 96 7.21 -14.98 -13.89
CA GLY A 96 7.11 -14.07 -12.76
C GLY A 96 6.18 -12.90 -13.10
N VAL A 97 5.37 -12.47 -12.14
CA VAL A 97 4.52 -11.27 -12.26
C VAL A 97 4.67 -10.40 -11.01
N ILE A 98 4.61 -9.08 -11.21
CA ILE A 98 4.49 -8.12 -10.12
C ILE A 98 3.00 -7.92 -9.83
N ASP A 99 2.62 -8.17 -8.58
CA ASP A 99 1.23 -8.05 -8.13
C ASP A 99 0.97 -6.64 -7.59
N GLU A 100 1.86 -6.15 -6.73
CA GLU A 100 1.72 -4.85 -6.07
C GLU A 100 3.07 -4.17 -5.86
N SER A 101 3.07 -2.84 -5.88
CA SER A 101 4.22 -2.02 -5.49
C SER A 101 3.79 -0.96 -4.50
N SER A 102 4.58 -0.75 -3.45
CA SER A 102 4.28 0.19 -2.39
C SER A 102 5.43 1.14 -2.11
N ARG A 103 5.11 2.29 -1.54
CA ARG A 103 6.08 3.31 -1.15
C ARG A 103 5.64 3.98 0.14
N ASN A 104 6.60 4.23 1.02
CA ASN A 104 6.42 5.06 2.19
C ASN A 104 7.57 6.06 2.25
N CYS A 105 7.30 7.34 2.45
CA CYS A 105 8.34 8.34 2.48
C CYS A 105 8.12 9.36 3.59
N VAL A 106 9.25 9.81 4.11
CA VAL A 106 9.34 10.92 5.04
C VAL A 106 10.13 12.01 4.35
N VAL A 107 9.60 13.23 4.34
CA VAL A 107 10.31 14.38 3.80
C VAL A 107 10.69 15.32 4.93
N SER A 108 11.97 15.65 5.00
CA SER A 108 12.52 16.54 6.01
C SER A 108 13.74 17.27 5.46
N ASN A 109 13.84 18.57 5.70
CA ASN A 109 15.02 19.39 5.37
C ASN A 109 15.51 19.25 3.91
N GLY A 110 14.59 19.17 2.94
CA GLY A 110 14.95 19.01 1.52
C GLY A 110 15.48 17.61 1.16
N LEU A 111 15.26 16.61 2.01
CA LEU A 111 15.60 15.22 1.77
C LEU A 111 14.33 14.36 1.84
N ILE A 112 14.10 13.55 0.80
CA ILE A 112 13.03 12.56 0.77
C ILE A 112 13.67 11.21 1.10
N THR A 113 13.31 10.62 2.22
CA THR A 113 13.71 9.26 2.58
C THR A 113 12.57 8.32 2.22
N VAL A 114 12.81 7.36 1.32
CA VAL A 114 11.79 6.44 0.82
C VAL A 114 12.12 5.01 1.21
N ASN A 115 11.10 4.30 1.69
CA ASN A 115 11.04 2.85 1.74
C ASN A 115 10.17 2.36 0.57
N MET A 116 10.73 1.49 -0.28
CA MET A 116 10.09 1.02 -1.50
C MET A 116 9.89 -0.49 -1.40
N GLY A 117 8.68 -0.95 -1.71
CA GLY A 117 8.29 -2.36 -1.63
C GLY A 117 7.74 -2.86 -2.96
N VAL A 118 7.97 -4.14 -3.22
CA VAL A 118 7.27 -4.88 -4.27
C VAL A 118 6.86 -6.25 -3.75
N VAL A 119 5.66 -6.65 -4.16
CA VAL A 119 5.13 -8.00 -4.02
C VAL A 119 4.96 -8.56 -5.42
N GLY A 120 5.41 -9.79 -5.61
CA GLY A 120 5.16 -10.51 -6.82
C GLY A 120 5.12 -12.00 -6.55
N ARG A 121 4.94 -12.76 -7.62
CA ARG A 121 4.89 -14.21 -7.55
C ARG A 121 5.56 -14.83 -8.76
N VAL A 122 6.05 -16.03 -8.54
CA VAL A 122 6.52 -16.93 -9.59
C VAL A 122 5.54 -18.07 -9.73
N LEU A 123 5.20 -18.39 -10.97
CA LEU A 123 4.31 -19.47 -11.37
C LEU A 123 5.10 -20.43 -12.26
N LEU A 124 5.00 -21.73 -12.00
CA LEU A 124 5.52 -22.75 -12.92
C LEU A 124 4.65 -22.82 -14.16
N GLY A 125 5.28 -22.89 -15.33
CA GLY A 125 4.61 -23.12 -16.59
C GLY A 125 4.38 -24.62 -16.85
N PRO A 126 3.75 -25.00 -17.97
CA PRO A 126 3.45 -26.39 -18.30
C PRO A 126 4.68 -27.31 -18.39
N ALA A 127 5.84 -26.77 -18.77
CA ALA A 127 7.11 -27.49 -18.80
C ALA A 127 7.92 -27.36 -17.49
N GLY A 128 7.43 -26.56 -16.54
CA GLY A 128 8.11 -26.17 -15.32
C GLY A 128 8.19 -27.27 -14.27
N SER A 129 9.39 -27.49 -13.75
CA SER A 129 9.67 -28.45 -12.66
C SER A 129 10.68 -27.89 -11.65
N GLN A 130 10.87 -26.57 -11.64
CA GLN A 130 11.87 -25.91 -10.79
C GLN A 130 11.37 -25.82 -9.34
N ASN A 131 12.22 -26.18 -8.38
CA ASN A 131 11.93 -26.02 -6.94
C ASN A 131 12.33 -24.64 -6.41
N SER A 132 13.07 -23.85 -7.19
CA SER A 132 13.44 -22.48 -6.87
C SER A 132 13.65 -21.68 -8.16
N VAL A 133 13.21 -20.43 -8.17
CA VAL A 133 13.40 -19.49 -9.27
C VAL A 133 13.95 -18.18 -8.73
N ASN A 134 14.99 -17.66 -9.38
CA ASN A 134 15.53 -16.36 -9.03
C ASN A 134 14.73 -15.25 -9.73
N ALA A 135 14.09 -14.39 -8.95
CA ALA A 135 13.40 -13.20 -9.43
C ALA A 135 14.35 -11.98 -9.37
N PRO A 136 14.89 -11.49 -10.51
CA PRO A 136 15.68 -10.28 -10.53
C PRO A 136 14.76 -9.05 -10.55
N ILE A 137 14.71 -8.29 -9.46
CA ILE A 137 13.94 -7.06 -9.33
C ILE A 137 14.89 -5.88 -9.32
N ARG A 138 14.61 -4.86 -10.13
CA ARG A 138 15.32 -3.58 -10.09
C ARG A 138 14.40 -2.50 -9.54
N PHE A 139 14.93 -1.71 -8.61
CA PHE A 139 14.36 -0.45 -8.18
C PHE A 139 15.20 0.67 -8.76
N ALA A 140 14.57 1.70 -9.31
CA ALA A 140 15.24 2.89 -9.79
C ALA A 140 14.47 4.14 -9.37
N VAL A 141 15.18 5.22 -9.11
CA VAL A 141 14.60 6.54 -8.91
C VAL A 141 15.10 7.40 -10.05
N GLU A 142 14.17 7.99 -10.80
CA GLU A 142 14.46 8.95 -11.84
C GLU A 142 14.04 10.34 -11.41
N ARG A 143 14.86 11.32 -11.80
CA ARG A 143 14.64 12.75 -11.61
C ARG A 143 14.72 13.42 -12.97
N ASN A 144 13.64 14.03 -13.43
CA ASN A 144 13.54 14.66 -14.74
C ASN A 144 14.02 13.71 -15.87
N GLY A 145 13.71 12.42 -15.74
CA GLY A 145 14.11 11.36 -16.68
C GLY A 145 15.53 10.80 -16.51
N ALA A 146 16.35 11.33 -15.59
CA ALA A 146 17.69 10.81 -15.30
C ALA A 146 17.69 9.93 -14.03
N ALA A 147 18.28 8.74 -14.09
CA ALA A 147 18.39 7.85 -12.94
C ALA A 147 19.35 8.42 -11.88
N VAL A 148 18.85 8.65 -10.66
CA VAL A 148 19.63 9.08 -9.50
C VAL A 148 19.89 7.94 -8.51
N PHE A 149 19.12 6.86 -8.62
CA PHE A 149 19.32 5.60 -7.90
C PHE A 149 18.91 4.46 -8.83
N SER A 150 19.67 3.36 -8.85
CA SER A 150 19.28 2.15 -9.57
C SER A 150 20.01 0.94 -9.01
N GLU A 151 19.25 0.01 -8.44
CA GLU A 151 19.80 -1.19 -7.84
C GLU A 151 18.98 -2.43 -8.19
N LYS A 152 19.69 -3.53 -8.43
CA LYS A 152 19.14 -4.82 -8.77
C LYS A 152 19.28 -5.78 -7.59
N TYR A 153 18.21 -6.49 -7.30
CA TYR A 153 18.11 -7.50 -6.26
C TYR A 153 17.64 -8.82 -6.85
N THR A 154 18.34 -9.90 -6.56
CA THR A 154 17.91 -11.24 -6.97
C THR A 154 17.31 -11.96 -5.78
N ILE A 155 15.99 -12.19 -5.83
CA ILE A 155 15.26 -12.88 -4.77
C ILE A 155 15.11 -14.36 -5.14
N PRO A 156 15.66 -15.31 -4.36
CA PRO A 156 15.41 -16.73 -4.57
C PRO A 156 14.00 -17.06 -4.06
N VAL A 157 13.13 -17.47 -4.98
CA VAL A 157 11.73 -17.83 -4.71
C VAL A 157 11.61 -19.34 -4.68
N ALA A 158 11.44 -19.91 -3.49
CA ALA A 158 11.27 -21.35 -3.32
C ALA A 158 9.83 -21.77 -3.67
N ILE A 159 9.70 -22.75 -4.55
CA ILE A 159 8.42 -23.33 -4.97
C ILE A 159 8.36 -24.75 -4.43
N THR A 160 7.61 -24.94 -3.34
CA THR A 160 7.55 -26.21 -2.61
C THR A 160 6.40 -27.07 -3.14
N PRO A 161 6.65 -28.28 -3.67
CA PRO A 161 5.59 -29.19 -4.09
C PRO A 161 4.59 -29.50 -2.95
N PRO A 162 3.28 -29.65 -3.25
CA PRO A 162 2.67 -29.69 -4.57
C PRO A 162 2.31 -28.31 -5.15
N ALA A 163 2.74 -27.20 -4.54
CA ALA A 163 2.44 -25.86 -5.05
C ALA A 163 3.11 -25.64 -6.42
N GLN A 164 2.41 -24.94 -7.31
CA GLN A 164 2.92 -24.51 -8.62
C GLN A 164 3.22 -23.01 -8.67
N SER A 165 3.10 -22.32 -7.54
CA SER A 165 3.42 -20.90 -7.42
C SER A 165 3.91 -20.57 -6.03
N ALA A 166 4.68 -19.49 -5.93
CA ALA A 166 5.13 -18.93 -4.68
C ALA A 166 5.26 -17.40 -4.81
N GLU A 167 4.94 -16.70 -3.72
CA GLU A 167 5.08 -15.26 -3.62
C GLU A 167 6.49 -14.87 -3.15
N PHE A 168 6.89 -13.65 -3.49
CA PHE A 168 8.07 -13.01 -2.95
C PHE A 168 7.77 -11.56 -2.61
N VAL A 169 8.48 -11.06 -1.61
CA VAL A 169 8.40 -9.67 -1.18
C VAL A 169 9.82 -9.13 -1.12
N LYS A 170 10.01 -7.93 -1.67
CA LYS A 170 11.27 -7.20 -1.52
C LYS A 170 10.97 -5.77 -1.09
N VAL A 171 11.54 -5.40 0.05
CA VAL A 171 11.54 -4.03 0.56
C VAL A 171 12.99 -3.51 0.56
N ILE A 172 13.14 -2.26 0.17
CA ILE A 172 14.35 -1.46 0.31
C ILE A 172 14.00 -0.28 1.21
N GLU A 173 14.85 -0.02 2.18
CA GLU A 173 14.61 1.00 3.19
C GLU A 173 15.64 2.12 3.09
N ASN A 174 15.27 3.29 3.59
CA ASN A 174 16.17 4.42 3.79
C ASN A 174 16.84 4.94 2.52
N VAL A 175 16.16 4.87 1.36
CA VAL A 175 16.67 5.46 0.12
C VAL A 175 16.50 6.97 0.18
N ALA A 176 17.63 7.67 0.29
CA ALA A 176 17.67 9.11 0.45
C ALA A 176 17.77 9.83 -0.91
N ILE A 177 16.81 10.70 -1.21
CA ILE A 177 16.70 11.44 -2.46
C ILE A 177 16.67 12.94 -2.14
N PRO A 178 17.73 13.70 -2.45
CA PRO A 178 17.71 15.16 -2.26
C PRO A 178 16.62 15.80 -3.10
N TYR A 179 15.76 16.64 -2.53
CA TYR A 179 14.72 17.37 -3.24
C TYR A 179 15.16 18.80 -3.48
N LEU A 180 15.33 19.19 -4.74
CA LEU A 180 15.80 20.53 -5.10
C LEU A 180 14.67 21.51 -5.46
N GLY A 181 13.41 21.04 -5.46
CA GLY A 181 12.24 21.83 -5.84
C GLY A 181 11.95 21.80 -7.34
N GLY A 182 10.67 21.63 -7.70
CA GLY A 182 10.21 21.67 -9.10
C GLY A 182 10.60 20.48 -9.97
N GLU A 183 11.26 19.47 -9.40
CA GLU A 183 11.68 18.25 -10.11
C GLU A 183 10.54 17.23 -10.19
N GLU A 184 10.44 16.54 -11.32
CA GLU A 184 9.63 15.33 -11.44
C GLU A 184 10.46 14.13 -10.99
N ILE A 185 10.10 13.54 -9.85
CA ILE A 185 10.73 12.33 -9.33
C ILE A 185 9.77 11.16 -9.53
N THR A 186 10.23 10.08 -10.14
CA THR A 186 9.47 8.84 -10.29
C THR A 186 10.29 7.66 -9.81
N ILE A 187 9.68 6.79 -9.02
CA ILE A 187 10.23 5.51 -8.61
C ILE A 187 9.74 4.45 -9.60
N TRP A 188 10.68 3.70 -10.15
CA TRP A 188 10.44 2.57 -11.03
C TRP A 188 10.76 1.27 -10.31
N VAL A 189 9.91 0.27 -10.52
CA VAL A 189 10.18 -1.12 -10.13
C VAL A 189 9.88 -2.05 -11.30
N GLY A 190 10.62 -3.15 -11.41
CA GLY A 190 10.40 -4.09 -12.50
C GLY A 190 11.34 -5.29 -12.45
N PHE A 191 11.00 -6.33 -13.21
CA PHE A 191 11.92 -7.43 -13.47
C PHE A 191 13.08 -6.99 -14.36
N ASP A 192 14.30 -7.36 -13.99
CA ASP A 192 15.52 -7.10 -14.73
C ASP A 192 16.17 -8.39 -15.22
N THR A 193 15.64 -8.89 -16.33
CA THR A 193 16.10 -10.12 -16.99
C THR A 193 17.29 -9.90 -17.94
N LYS A 194 17.66 -8.65 -18.23
CA LYS A 194 18.66 -8.30 -19.25
C LYS A 194 19.97 -7.72 -18.69
N GLY A 195 20.02 -7.33 -17.41
CA GLY A 195 21.21 -6.77 -16.77
C GLY A 195 21.11 -5.27 -16.60
#